data_AF-A0A1Q9RWF8-F1
#
_entry.id   AF-A0A1Q9RWF8-F1
#
_cell.length_a   1.000
_cell.length_b   1.000
_cell.length_c   1.000
_cell.angle_alpha   90.00
_cell.angle_beta   90.00
_cell.angle_gamma   90.00
#
_symmetry.space_group_name_H-M   'P 1'
#
loop_
_entity.id
_entity.type
_entity.pdbx_description
1 polymer ?
#
loop_
_entity_poly.entity_id
_entity_poly.type
_entity_poly.pdbx_seq_one_letter_code
_entity_poly.pdbx_strand_id
1 'polypeptide(L)'
;MTPAGNAFLRALATGWIGYWVTGSRHVEHQAAPPWLPVVLGRLLLDITPLLQRPRLAARLVSGMRVKDPTTSTALREWLERNTHRLARPSGGTGARRLARWAPEALSLLAGLATAVAAPGRHRRRVLAAAEADLAQLEQQAARRSTPLEQVEFVDRILPPATLDLITKQLPAVYGEMLARAGAEWLVRRWLGPSPALEPVRRWPAHDPTVAMGAELARLARAHAEARTEPSAEGPDVRGFLRAYGHRAPDREIDMGLPRLAEDPAYVVELIKGYLRSDAGGDALSRFEAARAPPAPRPTSWSLPCT
;
A
#
# COMPACT_ATOMS: atom_id res chain seq x y z
N MET A 1 -10.68 10.51 -11.69
CA MET A 1 -9.26 10.31 -12.03
C MET A 1 -8.98 11.00 -13.35
N THR A 2 -7.73 11.38 -13.59
CA THR A 2 -7.29 11.92 -14.88
C THR A 2 -7.31 10.83 -15.96
N PRO A 3 -7.35 11.19 -17.26
CA PRO A 3 -7.19 10.22 -18.35
C PRO A 3 -5.90 9.40 -18.23
N ALA A 4 -4.77 10.04 -17.88
CA ALA A 4 -3.49 9.38 -17.68
C ALA A 4 -3.52 8.39 -16.51
N GLY A 5 -4.09 8.78 -15.38
CA GLY A 5 -4.25 7.88 -14.22
C GLY A 5 -5.13 6.67 -14.54
N ASN A 6 -6.22 6.87 -15.30
CA ASN A 6 -7.08 5.76 -15.75
C ASN A 6 -6.35 4.81 -16.70
N ALA A 7 -5.56 5.32 -17.64
CA ALA A 7 -4.80 4.50 -18.59
C ALA A 7 -3.78 3.61 -17.86
N PHE A 8 -2.99 4.20 -16.94
CA PHE A 8 -2.02 3.47 -16.15
C PHE A 8 -2.64 2.43 -15.22
N LEU A 9 -3.67 2.82 -14.45
CA LEU A 9 -4.35 1.86 -13.57
C LEU A 9 -4.99 0.72 -14.35
N ARG A 10 -5.51 0.98 -15.54
CA ARG A 10 -6.05 -0.05 -16.41
C ARG A 10 -4.96 -1.02 -16.86
N ALA A 11 -3.80 -0.52 -17.28
CA ALA A 11 -2.66 -1.36 -17.63
C ALA A 11 -2.17 -2.20 -16.43
N LEU A 12 -2.02 -1.56 -15.27
CA LEU A 12 -1.62 -2.22 -14.03
C LEU A 12 -2.60 -3.31 -13.60
N ALA A 13 -3.90 -3.01 -13.57
CA ALA A 13 -4.93 -3.97 -13.18
C ALA A 13 -5.05 -5.13 -14.18
N THR A 14 -4.87 -4.86 -15.48
CA THR A 14 -4.82 -5.90 -16.53
C THR A 14 -3.62 -6.81 -16.31
N GLY A 15 -2.44 -6.26 -16.04
CA GLY A 15 -1.26 -7.02 -15.68
C GLY A 15 -1.43 -7.82 -14.40
N TRP A 16 -2.00 -7.22 -13.35
CA TRP A 16 -2.26 -7.87 -12.07
C TRP A 16 -3.21 -9.07 -12.22
N ILE A 17 -4.36 -8.87 -12.86
CA ILE A 17 -5.34 -9.95 -13.05
C ILE A 17 -4.82 -10.98 -14.06
N GLY A 18 -4.16 -10.54 -15.13
CA GLY A 18 -3.47 -11.41 -16.08
C GLY A 18 -2.45 -12.31 -15.39
N TYR A 19 -1.63 -11.74 -14.51
CA TYR A 19 -0.71 -12.46 -13.65
C TYR A 19 -1.48 -13.51 -12.85
N TRP A 20 -2.48 -13.14 -12.05
CA TRP A 20 -3.30 -14.08 -11.24
C TRP A 20 -4.02 -15.18 -12.04
N VAL A 21 -4.34 -14.95 -13.31
CA VAL A 21 -5.05 -15.92 -14.16
C VAL A 21 -4.10 -16.85 -14.92
N THR A 22 -2.95 -16.34 -15.36
CA THR A 22 -2.07 -17.02 -16.31
C THR A 22 -0.71 -17.41 -15.74
N GLY A 23 -0.30 -16.80 -14.62
CA GLY A 23 1.07 -16.86 -14.08
C GLY A 23 2.08 -16.03 -14.88
N SER A 24 1.64 -15.35 -15.94
CA SER A 24 2.50 -14.52 -16.79
C SER A 24 2.52 -13.08 -16.28
N ARG A 25 3.71 -12.51 -16.17
CA ARG A 25 3.93 -11.08 -15.87
C ARG A 25 3.89 -10.21 -17.12
N HIS A 26 3.69 -10.82 -18.30
CA HIS A 26 3.60 -10.10 -19.56
C HIS A 26 2.25 -9.39 -19.68
N VAL A 27 2.30 -8.07 -19.77
CA VAL A 27 1.13 -7.24 -20.12
C VAL A 27 1.13 -7.10 -21.64
N GLU A 28 0.47 -8.03 -22.34
CA GLU A 28 0.18 -7.83 -23.75
C GLU A 28 -0.83 -6.68 -23.88
N HIS A 29 -0.56 -5.76 -24.82
CA HIS A 29 -1.44 -4.63 -25.09
C HIS A 29 -2.68 -5.13 -25.84
N GLN A 30 -3.58 -5.79 -25.12
CA GLN A 30 -4.92 -6.06 -25.62
C GLN A 30 -5.73 -4.77 -25.52
N ALA A 31 -6.75 -4.65 -26.39
CA ALA A 31 -7.81 -3.67 -26.20
C ALA A 31 -8.28 -3.69 -24.74
N ALA A 32 -8.67 -2.54 -24.21
CA ALA A 32 -9.14 -2.40 -22.84
C ALA A 32 -10.04 -3.58 -22.48
N PRO A 33 -9.70 -4.39 -21.46
CA PRO A 33 -10.45 -5.60 -21.22
C PRO A 33 -11.91 -5.24 -20.96
N PRO A 34 -12.88 -6.02 -21.49
CA PRO A 34 -14.30 -5.70 -21.33
C PRO A 34 -14.72 -5.68 -19.86
N TRP A 35 -13.93 -6.32 -18.98
CA TRP A 35 -14.15 -6.33 -17.54
C TRP A 35 -13.58 -5.11 -16.80
N LEU A 36 -12.91 -4.17 -17.48
CA LEU A 36 -12.36 -2.96 -16.86
C LEU A 36 -12.73 -1.69 -17.64
N PRO A 37 -14.03 -1.41 -17.86
CA PRO A 37 -14.43 -0.24 -18.64
C PRO A 37 -14.15 1.07 -17.88
N VAL A 38 -13.91 2.13 -18.64
CA VAL A 38 -13.89 3.51 -18.14
C VAL A 38 -15.20 4.17 -18.56
N VAL A 39 -16.05 4.52 -17.59
CA VAL A 39 -17.36 5.13 -17.82
C VAL A 39 -17.40 6.46 -17.09
N LEU A 40 -17.69 7.56 -17.80
CA LEU A 40 -17.72 8.93 -17.24
C LEU A 40 -16.46 9.27 -16.41
N GLY A 41 -15.29 8.87 -16.90
CA GLY A 41 -14.00 9.12 -16.24
C GLY A 41 -13.71 8.26 -14.99
N ARG A 42 -14.54 7.24 -14.71
CA ARG A 42 -14.38 6.30 -13.61
C ARG A 42 -14.00 4.92 -14.13
N LEU A 43 -12.97 4.32 -13.55
CA LEU A 43 -12.59 2.93 -13.79
C LEU A 43 -13.55 2.00 -13.04
N LEU A 44 -14.22 1.09 -13.74
CA LEU A 44 -15.13 0.11 -13.15
C LEU A 44 -14.54 -1.28 -13.31
N LEU A 45 -14.57 -2.09 -12.25
CA LEU A 45 -14.14 -3.49 -12.30
C LEU A 45 -15.37 -4.40 -12.38
N ASP A 46 -15.56 -5.05 -13.52
CA ASP A 46 -16.55 -6.12 -13.68
C ASP A 46 -16.03 -7.41 -13.05
N ILE A 47 -16.49 -7.66 -11.82
CA ILE A 47 -16.20 -8.90 -11.10
C ILE A 47 -17.18 -10.03 -11.43
N THR A 48 -18.13 -9.84 -12.34
CA THR A 48 -19.15 -10.84 -12.69
C THR A 48 -18.54 -12.21 -13.02
N PRO A 49 -17.44 -12.32 -13.82
CA PRO A 49 -16.82 -13.61 -14.09
C PRO A 49 -16.27 -14.33 -12.85
N LEU A 50 -15.85 -13.57 -11.82
CA LEU A 50 -15.39 -14.11 -10.54
C LEU A 50 -16.59 -14.58 -9.71
N LEU A 51 -17.68 -13.82 -9.70
CA LEU A 51 -18.90 -14.12 -8.97
C LEU A 51 -19.63 -15.35 -9.50
N GLN A 52 -19.54 -15.63 -10.81
CA GLN A 52 -20.06 -16.85 -11.44
C GLN A 52 -19.44 -18.14 -10.88
N ARG A 53 -18.30 -18.06 -10.20
CA ARG A 53 -17.59 -19.21 -9.63
C ARG A 53 -17.76 -19.20 -8.10
N PRO A 54 -18.60 -20.08 -7.50
CA PRO A 54 -18.94 -20.03 -6.08
C PRO A 54 -17.73 -20.01 -5.13
N ARG A 55 -16.67 -20.77 -5.45
CA ARG A 55 -15.43 -20.79 -4.66
C ARG A 55 -14.67 -19.46 -4.70
N LEU A 56 -14.65 -18.78 -5.85
CA LEU A 56 -13.99 -17.49 -5.99
C LEU A 56 -14.84 -16.37 -5.39
N ALA A 57 -16.16 -16.43 -5.57
CA ALA A 57 -17.11 -15.52 -4.93
C ALA A 57 -16.97 -15.58 -3.39
N ALA A 58 -16.95 -16.78 -2.81
CA ALA A 58 -16.76 -16.96 -1.37
C ALA A 58 -15.40 -16.42 -0.88
N ARG A 59 -14.33 -16.63 -1.66
CA ARG A 59 -13.00 -16.07 -1.35
C ARG A 59 -12.99 -14.54 -1.43
N LEU A 60 -13.62 -13.96 -2.44
CA LEU A 60 -13.73 -12.51 -2.59
C LEU A 60 -14.49 -11.89 -1.42
N VAL A 61 -15.65 -12.44 -1.06
CA VAL A 61 -16.44 -12.01 0.11
C VAL A 61 -15.60 -12.13 1.39
N SER A 62 -14.92 -13.24 1.59
CA SER A 62 -14.06 -13.43 2.77
C SER A 62 -12.90 -12.43 2.83
N GLY A 63 -12.23 -12.19 1.69
CA GLY A 63 -11.15 -11.20 1.59
C GLY A 63 -11.64 -9.77 1.81
N MET A 64 -12.82 -9.42 1.29
CA MET A 64 -13.44 -8.11 1.49
C MET A 64 -13.82 -7.87 2.94
N ARG A 65 -14.23 -8.90 3.69
CA ARG A 65 -14.57 -8.75 5.11
C ARG A 65 -13.44 -8.13 5.94
N VAL A 66 -12.18 -8.37 5.55
CA VAL A 66 -11.00 -7.79 6.23
C VAL A 66 -10.87 -6.30 5.93
N LYS A 67 -11.21 -5.87 4.71
CA LYS A 67 -11.04 -4.48 4.25
C LYS A 67 -12.26 -3.61 4.53
N ASP A 68 -13.44 -4.16 4.29
CA ASP A 68 -14.74 -3.51 4.41
C ASP A 68 -15.82 -4.56 4.75
N PRO A 69 -16.11 -4.75 6.05
CA PRO A 69 -17.14 -5.68 6.52
C PRO A 69 -18.54 -5.36 5.98
N THR A 70 -18.85 -4.08 5.78
CA THR A 70 -20.16 -3.62 5.31
C THR A 70 -20.35 -4.01 3.86
N THR A 71 -19.41 -3.67 2.98
CA THR A 71 -19.48 -4.07 1.57
C THR A 71 -19.41 -5.58 1.41
N SER A 72 -18.63 -6.29 2.23
CA SER A 72 -18.64 -7.76 2.25
C SER A 72 -20.01 -8.36 2.59
N THR A 73 -20.73 -7.76 3.53
CA THR A 73 -22.07 -8.22 3.94
C THR A 73 -23.08 -7.96 2.84
N ALA A 74 -23.07 -6.75 2.26
CA ALA A 74 -23.93 -6.39 1.14
C ALA A 74 -23.69 -7.30 -0.08
N LEU A 75 -22.43 -7.60 -0.42
CA LEU A 75 -22.09 -8.50 -1.52
C LEU A 75 -22.58 -9.93 -1.26
N ARG A 76 -22.47 -10.42 -0.01
CA ARG A 76 -22.98 -11.75 0.36
C ARG A 76 -24.50 -11.83 0.20
N GLU A 77 -25.22 -10.88 0.77
CA GLU A 77 -26.68 -10.80 0.69
C GLU A 77 -27.15 -10.69 -0.77
N TRP A 78 -26.44 -9.90 -1.58
CA TRP A 78 -26.71 -9.81 -3.02
C TRP A 78 -26.52 -11.16 -3.71
N LEU A 79 -25.42 -11.88 -3.44
CA LEU A 79 -25.15 -13.20 -4.03
C LEU A 79 -26.23 -14.21 -3.61
N GLU A 80 -26.60 -14.28 -2.34
CA GLU A 80 -27.65 -15.18 -1.84
C GLU A 80 -28.97 -14.98 -2.58
N ARG A 81 -29.35 -13.73 -2.87
CA ARG A 81 -30.59 -13.41 -3.59
C ARG A 81 -30.48 -13.53 -5.12
N ASN A 82 -29.30 -13.27 -5.70
CA ASN A 82 -29.15 -13.07 -7.14
C ASN A 82 -28.26 -14.10 -7.84
N THR A 83 -27.78 -15.14 -7.16
CA THR A 83 -26.94 -16.17 -7.80
C THR A 83 -27.59 -16.78 -9.04
N HIS A 84 -28.92 -16.92 -9.04
CA HIS A 84 -29.68 -17.42 -10.20
C HIS A 84 -29.58 -16.54 -11.45
N ARG A 85 -29.21 -15.25 -11.31
CA ARG A 85 -29.01 -14.30 -12.42
C ARG A 85 -27.62 -14.41 -13.05
N LEU A 86 -26.68 -15.09 -12.39
CA LEU A 86 -25.33 -15.27 -12.89
C LEU A 86 -25.30 -16.44 -13.89
N ALA A 87 -24.76 -16.19 -15.09
CA ALA A 87 -24.57 -17.24 -16.07
C ALA A 87 -23.65 -18.35 -15.53
N ARG A 88 -23.84 -19.59 -16.00
CA ARG A 88 -22.96 -20.70 -15.63
C ARG A 88 -21.53 -20.39 -16.07
N PRO A 89 -20.52 -20.69 -15.24
CA PRO A 89 -19.14 -20.38 -15.56
C PRO A 89 -18.73 -21.12 -16.85
N SER A 90 -18.22 -20.38 -17.82
CA SER A 90 -17.60 -20.95 -19.02
C SER A 90 -16.10 -21.16 -18.75
N GLY A 91 -15.63 -22.39 -18.99
CA GLY A 91 -14.20 -22.75 -18.95
C GLY A 91 -13.72 -23.45 -17.67
N GLY A 92 -12.93 -24.50 -17.85
CA GLY A 92 -12.32 -25.29 -16.78
C GLY A 92 -10.99 -24.72 -16.25
N THR A 93 -10.75 -24.85 -14.95
CA THR A 93 -9.43 -24.66 -14.34
C THR A 93 -8.61 -25.93 -14.51
N GLY A 94 -7.84 -26.05 -15.58
CA GLY A 94 -6.98 -27.21 -15.82
C GLY A 94 -5.79 -27.28 -14.86
N ALA A 95 -5.45 -28.48 -14.38
CA ALA A 95 -4.31 -28.77 -13.50
C ALA A 95 -2.96 -28.23 -14.02
N ARG A 96 -2.80 -28.11 -15.35
CA ARG A 96 -1.64 -27.49 -15.99
C ARG A 96 -1.44 -26.00 -15.63
N ARG A 97 -2.50 -25.28 -15.27
CA ARG A 97 -2.39 -23.89 -14.79
C ARG A 97 -1.81 -23.82 -13.40
N LEU A 98 -2.20 -24.72 -12.48
CA LEU A 98 -1.69 -24.78 -11.11
C LEU A 98 -0.18 -25.08 -11.06
N ALA A 99 0.31 -25.99 -11.92
CA ALA A 99 1.74 -26.30 -11.98
C ALA A 99 2.62 -25.09 -12.35
N ARG A 100 2.10 -24.13 -13.13
CA ARG A 100 2.83 -22.89 -13.48
C ARG A 100 3.03 -21.93 -12.30
N TRP A 101 2.21 -22.07 -11.25
CA TRP A 101 2.29 -21.23 -10.05
C TRP A 101 3.23 -21.77 -8.98
N ALA A 102 3.66 -23.02 -9.07
CA ALA A 102 4.51 -23.65 -8.06
C ALA A 102 5.79 -22.85 -7.71
N PRO A 103 6.59 -22.34 -8.69
CA PRO A 103 7.79 -21.57 -8.34
C PRO A 103 7.49 -20.25 -7.63
N GLU A 104 6.43 -19.55 -8.04
CA GLU A 104 6.01 -18.29 -7.42
C GLU A 104 5.43 -18.51 -6.02
N ALA A 105 4.65 -19.58 -5.84
CA ALA A 105 4.17 -19.96 -4.53
C ALA A 105 5.34 -20.30 -3.59
N LEU A 106 6.34 -21.03 -4.08
CA LEU A 106 7.53 -21.36 -3.30
C LEU A 106 8.36 -20.11 -2.96
N SER A 107 8.52 -19.18 -3.92
CA SER A 107 9.24 -17.91 -3.69
C SER A 107 8.53 -17.06 -2.63
N LEU A 108 7.19 -17.00 -2.69
CA LEU A 108 6.36 -16.27 -1.74
C LEU A 108 6.44 -16.90 -0.34
N LEU A 109 6.39 -18.24 -0.24
CA LEU A 109 6.53 -18.96 1.03
C LEU A 109 7.93 -18.78 1.64
N ALA A 110 8.99 -18.86 0.82
CA ALA A 110 10.35 -18.62 1.27
C ALA A 110 10.53 -17.16 1.74
N GLY A 111 10.01 -16.21 0.96
CA GLY A 111 9.97 -14.79 1.32
C GLY A 111 9.26 -14.58 2.66
N LEU A 112 8.10 -15.22 2.84
CA LEU A 112 7.28 -15.12 4.05
C LEU A 112 8.04 -15.66 5.26
N ALA A 113 8.67 -16.83 5.12
CA ALA A 113 9.50 -17.41 6.17
C ALA A 113 10.62 -16.44 6.60
N THR A 114 11.29 -15.78 5.64
CA THR A 114 12.33 -14.78 5.97
C THR A 114 11.75 -13.51 6.59
N ALA A 115 10.57 -13.06 6.16
CA ALA A 115 9.90 -11.88 6.69
C ALA A 115 9.51 -12.08 8.16
N VAL A 116 9.09 -13.29 8.52
CA VAL A 116 8.73 -13.64 9.91
C VAL A 116 9.97 -13.92 10.76
N ALA A 117 10.94 -14.71 10.26
CA ALA A 117 12.10 -15.12 11.04
C ALA A 117 13.16 -14.03 11.19
N ALA A 118 13.29 -13.13 10.22
CA ALA A 118 14.30 -12.08 10.20
C ALA A 118 13.76 -10.77 9.57
N PRO A 119 12.74 -10.14 10.17
CA PRO A 119 12.00 -9.01 9.57
C PRO A 119 12.91 -7.83 9.20
N GLY A 120 13.90 -7.50 10.05
CA GLY A 120 14.85 -6.42 9.77
C GLY A 120 15.76 -6.69 8.56
N ARG A 121 16.20 -7.94 8.36
CA ARG A 121 17.01 -8.33 7.19
C ARG A 121 16.15 -8.36 5.93
N HIS A 122 14.94 -8.91 6.03
CA HIS A 122 13.99 -8.94 4.91
C HIS A 122 13.65 -7.51 4.44
N ARG A 123 13.29 -6.62 5.37
CA ARG A 123 13.02 -5.20 5.07
C ARG A 123 14.19 -4.54 4.34
N ARG A 124 15.42 -4.63 4.87
CA ARG A 124 16.60 -4.03 4.21
C ARG A 124 16.81 -4.55 2.80
N ARG A 125 16.62 -5.85 2.58
CA ARG A 125 16.76 -6.48 1.26
C ARG A 125 15.69 -5.98 0.28
N VAL A 126 14.44 -5.90 0.72
CA VAL A 126 13.33 -5.41 -0.11
C VAL A 126 13.53 -3.94 -0.47
N LEU A 127 13.94 -3.11 0.49
CA LEU A 127 14.22 -1.68 0.24
C LEU A 127 15.38 -1.50 -0.74
N ALA A 128 16.51 -2.18 -0.51
CA ALA A 128 17.66 -2.09 -1.43
C ALA A 128 17.32 -2.56 -2.85
N ALA A 129 16.50 -3.61 -2.98
CA ALA A 129 16.02 -4.05 -4.29
C ALA A 129 15.08 -3.03 -4.95
N ALA A 130 14.18 -2.42 -4.18
CA ALA A 130 13.27 -1.39 -4.68
C ALA A 130 14.03 -0.11 -5.11
N GLU A 131 15.06 0.30 -4.35
CA GLU A 131 15.92 1.43 -4.68
C GLU A 131 16.71 1.17 -5.98
N ALA A 132 17.23 -0.05 -6.16
CA ALA A 132 17.90 -0.44 -7.40
C ALA A 132 16.96 -0.46 -8.61
N ASP A 133 15.76 -1.04 -8.45
CA ASP A 133 14.73 -1.07 -9.49
C ASP A 133 14.30 0.36 -9.86
N LEU A 134 14.12 1.25 -8.88
CA LEU A 134 13.77 2.66 -9.09
C LEU A 134 14.87 3.41 -9.84
N ALA A 135 16.13 3.29 -9.41
CA ALA A 135 17.26 3.93 -10.08
C ALA A 135 17.38 3.48 -11.54
N GLN A 136 17.11 2.21 -11.83
CA GLN A 136 17.06 1.69 -13.20
C GLN A 136 15.92 2.33 -14.00
N LEU A 137 14.72 2.44 -13.44
CA LEU A 137 13.57 3.07 -14.10
C LEU A 137 13.83 4.56 -14.39
N GLU A 138 14.43 5.29 -13.44
CA GLU A 138 14.83 6.69 -13.61
C GLU A 138 15.85 6.86 -14.73
N GLN A 139 16.89 6.02 -14.76
CA GLN A 139 17.88 6.03 -15.84
C GLN A 139 17.25 5.75 -17.20
N GLN A 140 16.32 4.80 -17.27
CA GLN A 140 15.62 4.53 -18.51
C GLN A 140 14.75 5.74 -18.90
N ALA A 141 14.02 6.32 -17.96
CA ALA A 141 13.16 7.50 -18.21
C ALA A 141 13.98 8.67 -18.75
N ALA A 142 15.14 8.95 -18.16
CA ALA A 142 16.05 10.03 -18.58
C ALA A 142 16.62 9.84 -20.00
N ARG A 143 16.70 8.61 -20.50
CA ARG A 143 17.18 8.31 -21.87
C ARG A 143 16.12 8.56 -22.95
N ARG A 144 14.87 8.81 -22.58
CA ARG A 144 13.74 8.98 -23.51
C ARG A 144 13.54 10.45 -23.79
N SER A 145 13.57 10.81 -25.05
CA SER A 145 13.59 12.21 -25.49
C SER A 145 12.32 12.63 -26.22
N THR A 146 11.60 11.65 -26.81
CA THR A 146 10.38 11.96 -27.57
C THR A 146 9.11 11.71 -26.74
N PRO A 147 8.02 12.47 -26.98
CA PRO A 147 6.74 12.23 -26.32
C PRO A 147 6.21 10.80 -26.54
N LEU A 148 6.47 10.20 -27.70
CA LEU A 148 6.05 8.84 -28.00
C LEU A 148 6.78 7.81 -27.13
N GLU A 149 8.10 7.95 -26.98
CA GLU A 149 8.90 7.09 -26.09
C GLU A 149 8.46 7.22 -24.63
N GLN A 150 8.11 8.42 -24.19
CA GLN A 150 7.61 8.67 -22.84
C GLN A 150 6.26 7.99 -22.60
N VAL A 151 5.32 8.10 -23.55
CA VAL A 151 4.03 7.39 -23.49
C VAL A 151 4.25 5.88 -23.49
N GLU A 152 5.12 5.37 -24.36
CA GLU A 152 5.42 3.94 -24.42
C GLU A 152 6.00 3.43 -23.10
N PHE A 153 6.89 4.20 -22.46
CA PHE A 153 7.41 3.85 -21.15
C PHE A 153 6.32 3.77 -20.08
N VAL A 154 5.43 4.75 -20.05
CA VAL A 154 4.33 4.81 -19.08
C VAL A 154 3.32 3.68 -19.29
N ASP A 155 3.03 3.33 -20.54
CA ASP A 155 2.01 2.33 -20.85
C ASP A 155 2.54 0.89 -20.84
N ARG A 156 3.82 0.67 -21.18
CA ARG A 156 4.38 -0.68 -21.35
C ARG A 156 5.38 -1.10 -20.29
N ILE A 157 6.13 -0.16 -19.72
CA ILE A 157 7.28 -0.49 -18.85
C ILE A 157 6.93 -0.25 -17.38
N LEU A 158 6.31 0.90 -17.06
CA LEU A 158 5.94 1.20 -15.67
C LEU A 158 4.92 0.20 -15.07
N PRO A 159 3.85 -0.25 -15.77
CA PRO A 159 2.88 -1.16 -15.17
C PRO A 159 3.46 -2.52 -14.73
N PRO A 160 4.21 -3.27 -15.57
CA PRO A 160 4.82 -4.52 -15.13
C PRO A 160 5.90 -4.30 -14.07
N ALA A 161 6.70 -3.23 -14.14
CA ALA A 161 7.67 -2.92 -13.10
C ALA A 161 6.98 -2.61 -11.75
N THR A 162 5.86 -1.89 -11.78
CA THR A 162 5.03 -1.62 -10.58
C THR A 162 4.43 -2.91 -10.03
N LEU A 163 3.93 -3.79 -10.89
CA LEU A 163 3.42 -5.11 -10.51
C LEU A 163 4.51 -5.96 -9.83
N ASP A 164 5.71 -5.99 -10.39
CA ASP A 164 6.85 -6.69 -9.80
C ASP A 164 7.22 -6.11 -8.43
N LEU A 165 7.24 -4.78 -8.30
CA LEU A 165 7.49 -4.12 -7.02
C LEU A 165 6.43 -4.49 -5.97
N ILE A 166 5.14 -4.49 -6.32
CA ILE A 166 4.06 -4.86 -5.40
C ILE A 166 4.17 -6.33 -4.99
N THR A 167 4.40 -7.24 -5.95
CA THR A 167 4.48 -8.68 -5.68
C THR A 167 5.67 -9.03 -4.79
N LYS A 168 6.84 -8.38 -4.99
CA LYS A 168 8.02 -8.53 -4.11
C LYS A 168 7.75 -8.12 -2.66
N GLN A 169 6.77 -7.24 -2.40
CA GLN A 169 6.40 -6.79 -1.05
C GLN A 169 5.37 -7.68 -0.36
N LEU A 170 4.63 -8.52 -1.10
CA LEU A 170 3.60 -9.40 -0.53
C LEU A 170 4.09 -10.26 0.65
N PRO A 171 5.30 -10.85 0.63
CA PRO A 171 5.79 -11.61 1.78
C PRO A 171 5.84 -10.81 3.08
N ALA A 172 6.22 -9.53 3.03
CA ALA A 172 6.25 -8.65 4.20
C ALA A 172 4.83 -8.36 4.70
N VAL A 173 3.90 -8.09 3.79
CA VAL A 173 2.47 -7.85 4.10
C VAL A 173 1.85 -9.08 4.78
N TYR A 174 2.04 -10.27 4.21
CA TYR A 174 1.54 -11.50 4.81
C TYR A 174 2.24 -11.83 6.13
N GLY A 175 3.54 -11.52 6.25
CA GLY A 175 4.29 -11.66 7.48
C GLY A 175 3.71 -10.80 8.61
N GLU A 176 3.40 -9.54 8.32
CA GLU A 176 2.73 -8.63 9.26
C GLU A 176 1.35 -9.15 9.67
N MET A 177 0.53 -9.58 8.71
CA MET A 177 -0.80 -10.13 8.99
C MET A 177 -0.74 -11.34 9.94
N LEU A 178 0.20 -12.25 9.71
CA LEU A 178 0.41 -13.42 10.57
C LEU A 178 0.92 -13.01 11.95
N ALA A 179 1.90 -12.11 12.03
CA ALA A 179 2.42 -11.62 13.29
C ALA A 179 1.34 -10.93 14.12
N ARG A 180 0.49 -10.12 13.48
CA ARG A 180 -0.65 -9.44 14.12
C ARG A 180 -1.67 -10.43 14.64
N ALA A 181 -2.07 -11.42 13.83
CA ALA A 181 -3.00 -12.46 14.25
C ALA A 181 -2.44 -13.29 15.42
N GLY A 182 -1.16 -13.64 15.38
CA GLY A 182 -0.47 -14.34 16.46
C GLY A 182 -0.43 -13.52 17.75
N ALA A 183 -0.11 -12.22 17.66
CA ALA A 183 -0.10 -11.32 18.80
C ALA A 183 -1.51 -11.16 19.42
N GLU A 184 -2.56 -11.00 18.59
CA GLU A 184 -3.95 -10.96 19.05
C GLU A 184 -4.33 -12.23 19.80
N TRP A 185 -3.97 -13.39 19.25
CA TRP A 185 -4.27 -14.67 19.85
C TRP A 185 -3.56 -14.84 21.20
N LEU A 186 -2.28 -14.50 21.30
CA LEU A 186 -1.50 -14.57 22.54
C LEU A 186 -2.07 -13.64 23.62
N VAL A 187 -2.37 -12.38 23.26
CA VAL A 187 -2.95 -11.42 24.20
C VAL A 187 -4.31 -11.89 24.68
N ARG A 188 -5.18 -12.38 23.79
CA ARG A 188 -6.48 -12.95 24.20
C ARG A 188 -6.33 -14.17 25.10
N ARG A 189 -5.38 -15.05 24.79
CA ARG A 189 -5.14 -16.28 25.56
C ARG A 189 -4.65 -15.99 26.97
N TRP A 190 -3.77 -15.00 27.16
CA TRP A 190 -3.13 -14.76 28.45
C TRP A 190 -3.75 -13.63 29.25
N LEU A 191 -4.27 -12.59 28.58
CA LEU A 191 -4.79 -11.37 29.22
C LEU A 191 -6.30 -11.19 29.00
N GLY A 192 -6.97 -12.11 28.29
CA GLY A 192 -8.36 -11.97 27.91
C GLY A 192 -8.59 -10.84 26.87
N PRO A 193 -9.84 -10.38 26.69
CA PRO A 193 -10.14 -9.22 25.87
C PRO A 193 -9.42 -7.98 26.42
N SER A 194 -8.36 -7.54 25.75
CA SER A 194 -7.52 -6.43 26.22
C SER A 194 -7.14 -5.47 25.09
N PRO A 195 -7.17 -4.15 25.33
CA PRO A 195 -6.68 -3.15 24.39
C PRO A 195 -5.14 -3.06 24.36
N ALA A 196 -4.41 -3.98 25.01
CA ALA A 196 -2.96 -3.92 25.14
C ALA A 196 -2.17 -3.81 23.81
N LEU A 197 -2.75 -4.26 22.69
CA LEU A 197 -2.12 -4.14 21.38
C LEU A 197 -2.39 -2.79 20.67
N GLU A 198 -3.36 -2.02 21.15
CA GLU A 198 -3.80 -0.79 20.49
C GLU A 198 -2.70 0.27 20.36
N PRO A 199 -1.86 0.54 21.39
CA PRO A 199 -0.76 1.50 21.26
C PRO A 199 0.25 1.09 20.19
N VAL A 200 0.57 -0.20 20.10
CA VAL A 200 1.54 -0.74 19.13
C VAL A 200 1.00 -0.68 17.69
N ARG A 201 -0.32 -0.88 17.51
CA ARG A 201 -0.98 -0.79 16.20
C ARG A 201 -1.06 0.62 15.66
N ARG A 202 -1.22 1.58 16.56
CA ARG A 202 -1.41 2.99 16.19
C ARG A 202 -0.14 3.60 15.62
N TRP A 203 1.02 3.13 16.07
CA TRP A 203 2.32 3.71 15.73
C TRP A 203 3.30 2.65 15.22
N PRO A 204 3.04 2.06 14.03
CA PRO A 204 3.95 1.09 13.46
C PRO A 204 5.30 1.74 13.15
N ALA A 205 6.37 1.07 13.56
CA ALA A 205 7.72 1.48 13.20
C ALA A 205 7.89 1.45 11.68
N HIS A 206 8.55 2.47 11.13
CA HIS A 206 8.84 2.61 9.69
C HIS A 206 7.63 2.89 8.78
N ASP A 207 6.53 3.40 9.33
CA ASP A 207 5.44 3.94 8.50
C ASP A 207 5.87 5.29 7.88
N PRO A 208 5.93 5.38 6.54
CA PRO A 208 6.39 6.59 5.85
C PRO A 208 5.39 7.75 5.97
N THR A 209 4.10 7.48 6.16
CA THR A 209 3.07 8.50 6.32
C THR A 209 3.13 9.10 7.73
N VAL A 210 3.35 8.25 8.74
CA VAL A 210 3.64 8.71 10.12
C VAL A 210 4.92 9.53 10.15
N ALA A 211 5.99 9.07 9.49
CA ALA A 211 7.25 9.79 9.41
C ALA A 211 7.12 11.17 8.74
N MET A 212 6.33 11.26 7.66
CA MET A 212 6.03 12.51 6.97
C MET A 212 5.27 13.49 7.89
N GLY A 213 4.24 13.02 8.59
CA GLY A 213 3.47 13.85 9.52
C GLY A 213 4.31 14.35 10.70
N ALA A 214 5.21 13.51 11.23
CA ALA A 214 6.15 13.91 12.27
C ALA A 214 7.14 14.97 11.78
N GLU A 215 7.61 14.84 10.53
CA GLU A 215 8.51 15.83 9.93
C GLU A 215 7.82 17.18 9.72
N LEU A 216 6.58 17.20 9.26
CA LEU A 216 5.78 18.44 9.15
C LEU A 216 5.60 19.12 10.51
N ALA A 217 5.30 18.35 11.56
CA ALA A 217 5.18 18.88 12.91
C ALA A 217 6.52 19.45 13.43
N ARG A 218 7.64 18.78 13.14
CA ARG A 218 8.99 19.25 13.48
C ARG A 218 9.33 20.56 12.77
N LEU A 219 9.03 20.67 11.48
CA LEU A 219 9.24 21.90 10.71
C LEU A 219 8.39 23.05 11.24
N ALA A 220 7.11 22.82 11.50
CA ALA A 220 6.23 23.82 12.09
C ALA A 220 6.77 24.34 13.43
N ARG A 221 7.21 23.44 14.33
CA ARG A 221 7.82 23.84 15.59
C ARG A 221 9.08 24.69 15.40
N ALA A 222 9.97 24.30 14.49
CA ALA A 222 11.18 25.06 14.20
C ALA A 222 10.86 26.47 13.68
N HIS A 223 9.85 26.63 12.82
CA HIS A 223 9.39 27.93 12.35
C HIS A 223 8.76 28.78 13.47
N ALA A 224 7.97 28.17 14.35
CA ALA A 224 7.40 28.85 15.50
C ALA A 224 8.48 29.38 16.46
N GLU A 225 9.48 28.55 16.77
CA GLU A 225 10.61 28.91 17.64
C GLU A 225 11.47 30.01 17.01
N ALA A 226 11.74 29.93 15.70
CA ALA A 226 12.49 30.93 14.96
C ALA A 226 11.69 32.20 14.62
N ARG A 227 10.36 32.20 14.82
CA ARG A 227 9.43 33.25 14.38
C ARG A 227 9.59 33.60 12.90
N THR A 228 9.76 32.58 12.06
CA THR A 228 9.92 32.71 10.61
C THR A 228 8.73 32.09 9.90
N GLU A 229 8.33 32.67 8.77
CA GLU A 229 7.30 32.06 7.93
C GLU A 229 7.90 30.95 7.04
N PRO A 230 7.18 29.83 6.84
CA PRO A 230 7.59 28.81 5.90
C PRO A 230 7.51 29.35 4.47
N SER A 231 8.55 29.07 3.67
CA SER A 231 8.65 29.47 2.27
C SER A 231 8.91 28.26 1.39
N ALA A 232 8.30 28.23 0.20
CA ALA A 232 8.50 27.17 -0.78
C ALA A 232 9.98 27.03 -1.20
N GLU A 233 10.71 28.14 -1.19
CA GLU A 233 12.15 28.19 -1.49
C GLU A 233 13.02 28.08 -0.24
N GLY A 234 12.44 27.77 0.92
CA GLY A 234 13.17 27.53 2.16
C GLY A 234 14.04 26.26 2.07
N PRO A 235 15.23 26.23 2.71
CA PRO A 235 16.08 25.03 2.74
C PRO A 235 15.39 23.85 3.45
N ASP A 236 14.52 24.14 4.40
CA ASP A 236 13.67 23.22 5.15
C ASP A 236 12.60 22.56 4.26
N VAL A 237 11.81 23.34 3.50
CA VAL A 237 10.83 22.83 2.54
C VAL A 237 11.52 22.05 1.43
N ARG A 238 12.67 22.52 0.91
CA ARG A 238 13.46 21.74 -0.06
C ARG A 238 13.93 20.40 0.51
N GLY A 239 14.34 20.38 1.78
CA GLY A 239 14.71 19.15 2.47
C GLY A 239 13.53 18.17 2.56
N PHE A 240 12.36 18.67 2.95
CA PHE A 240 11.12 17.91 2.98
C PHE A 240 10.75 17.34 1.60
N LEU A 241 10.79 18.17 0.56
CA LEU A 241 10.46 17.78 -0.80
C LEU A 241 11.43 16.74 -1.38
N ARG A 242 12.71 16.77 -0.98
CA ARG A 242 13.64 15.70 -1.38
C ARG A 242 13.22 14.33 -0.84
N ALA A 243 12.66 14.29 0.37
CA ALA A 243 12.23 13.03 1.00
C ALA A 243 10.81 12.60 0.61
N TYR A 244 9.88 13.56 0.49
CA TYR A 244 8.44 13.29 0.36
C TYR A 244 7.80 13.93 -0.88
N GLY A 245 8.58 14.63 -1.71
CA GLY A 245 8.07 15.40 -2.86
C GLY A 245 7.40 14.56 -3.95
N HIS A 246 7.68 13.25 -3.99
CA HIS A 246 7.05 12.29 -4.90
C HIS A 246 5.58 11.99 -4.56
N ARG A 247 5.10 12.37 -3.36
CA ARG A 247 3.70 12.19 -2.94
C ARG A 247 2.79 13.23 -3.59
N ALA A 248 1.49 13.05 -3.43
CA ALA A 248 0.47 13.99 -3.87
C ALA A 248 -0.60 14.17 -2.78
N PRO A 249 -1.29 15.32 -2.70
CA PRO A 249 -2.18 15.67 -1.59
C PRO A 249 -3.39 14.75 -1.42
N ASP A 250 -4.07 14.38 -2.51
CA ASP A 250 -5.34 13.65 -2.42
C ASP A 250 -5.26 12.24 -3.03
N ARG A 251 -4.99 12.18 -4.34
CA ARG A 251 -5.07 10.94 -5.13
C ARG A 251 -3.68 10.53 -5.57
N GLU A 252 -2.85 10.12 -4.62
CA GLU A 252 -1.46 9.70 -4.85
C GLU A 252 -1.32 8.69 -6.01
N ILE A 253 -2.32 7.82 -6.17
CA ILE A 253 -2.37 6.76 -7.19
C ILE A 253 -2.61 7.34 -8.61
N ASP A 254 -3.18 8.55 -8.72
CA ASP A 254 -3.44 9.21 -9.99
C ASP A 254 -2.17 9.91 -10.50
N MET A 255 -1.52 9.33 -11.50
CA MET A 255 -0.27 9.87 -12.05
C MET A 255 -0.43 11.18 -12.82
N GLY A 256 -1.65 11.59 -13.16
CA GLY A 256 -1.90 12.85 -13.86
C GLY A 256 -2.07 14.06 -12.93
N LEU A 257 -1.94 13.87 -11.60
CA LEU A 257 -1.97 14.97 -10.64
C LEU A 257 -0.55 15.44 -10.29
N PRO A 258 -0.38 16.74 -10.02
CA PRO A 258 0.90 17.27 -9.61
C PRO A 258 1.37 16.64 -8.30
N ARG A 259 2.67 16.38 -8.22
CA ARG A 259 3.35 15.93 -7.01
C ARG A 259 3.70 17.13 -6.13
N LEU A 260 3.98 16.87 -4.85
CA LEU A 260 4.37 17.93 -3.90
C LEU A 260 5.65 18.66 -4.34
N ALA A 261 6.56 17.98 -5.04
CA ALA A 261 7.76 18.61 -5.60
C ALA A 261 7.45 19.55 -6.78
N GLU A 262 6.35 19.32 -7.48
CA GLU A 262 5.93 20.12 -8.65
C GLU A 262 5.11 21.34 -8.23
N ASP A 263 4.33 21.22 -7.15
CA ASP A 263 3.65 22.35 -6.49
C ASP A 263 3.92 22.36 -4.96
N PRO A 264 5.00 23.04 -4.53
CA PRO A 264 5.37 23.16 -3.12
C PRO A 264 4.39 23.97 -2.26
N ALA A 265 3.47 24.73 -2.87
CA ALA A 265 2.58 25.63 -2.13
C ALA A 265 1.71 24.85 -1.13
N TYR A 266 1.30 23.63 -1.51
CA TYR A 266 0.57 22.75 -0.63
C TYR A 266 1.34 22.38 0.64
N VAL A 267 2.65 22.13 0.55
CA VAL A 267 3.50 21.81 1.71
C VAL A 267 3.60 23.00 2.66
N VAL A 268 3.75 24.21 2.11
CA VAL A 268 3.77 25.44 2.90
C VAL A 268 2.46 25.60 3.68
N GLU A 269 1.32 25.37 3.03
CA GLU A 269 0.01 25.45 3.68
C GLU A 269 -0.20 24.35 4.74
N LEU A 270 0.36 23.15 4.54
CA LEU A 270 0.36 22.11 5.58
C LEU A 270 1.16 22.57 6.80
N ILE A 271 2.37 23.12 6.62
CA ILE A 271 3.19 23.62 7.74
C ILE A 271 2.45 24.75 8.47
N LYS A 272 1.84 25.70 7.75
CA LYS A 272 0.98 26.73 8.34
C LYS A 272 -0.24 26.16 9.05
N GLY A 273 -0.81 25.07 8.55
CA GLY A 273 -1.86 24.31 9.22
C GLY A 273 -1.40 23.83 10.60
N TYR A 274 -0.24 23.17 10.65
CA TYR A 274 0.38 22.71 11.89
C TYR A 274 0.77 23.85 12.84
N LEU A 275 1.18 25.01 12.32
CA LEU A 275 1.45 26.22 13.12
C LEU A 275 0.19 26.80 13.77
N ARG A 276 -0.93 26.81 13.04
CA ARG A 276 -2.22 27.36 13.52
C ARG A 276 -2.91 26.45 14.52
N SER A 277 -2.72 25.15 14.37
CA SER A 277 -3.19 24.17 15.34
C SER A 277 -2.19 24.06 16.49
N ASP A 278 -2.64 24.17 17.74
CA ASP A 278 -1.83 23.75 18.92
C ASP A 278 -1.33 22.29 18.82
N ALA A 279 -1.82 21.54 17.81
CA ALA A 279 -1.35 20.23 17.42
C ALA A 279 0.13 20.18 16.98
N GLY A 280 0.81 21.27 16.62
CA GLY A 280 2.23 21.21 16.25
C GLY A 280 3.12 20.65 17.36
N GLY A 281 2.95 21.15 18.60
CA GLY A 281 3.69 20.70 19.77
C GLY A 281 3.18 19.38 20.37
N ASP A 282 1.85 19.21 20.41
CA ASP A 282 1.22 18.01 20.96
C ASP A 282 1.34 16.79 20.01
N ALA A 283 1.27 16.97 18.70
CA ALA A 283 1.48 15.87 17.75
C ALA A 283 2.92 15.37 17.78
N LEU A 284 3.92 16.26 17.81
CA LEU A 284 5.33 15.87 17.91
C LEU A 284 5.62 15.11 19.20
N SER A 285 5.11 15.60 20.33
CA SER A 285 5.20 14.90 21.63
C SER A 285 4.56 13.51 21.58
N ARG A 286 3.41 13.37 20.89
CA ARG A 286 2.76 12.07 20.66
C ARG A 286 3.60 11.14 19.78
N PHE A 287 4.24 11.65 18.72
CA PHE A 287 5.14 10.87 17.87
C PHE A 287 6.40 10.42 18.63
N GLU A 288 6.99 11.30 19.45
CA GLU A 288 8.18 11.00 20.26
C GLU A 288 7.87 9.99 21.38
N ALA A 289 6.75 10.16 22.09
CA ALA A 289 6.29 9.21 23.10
C ALA A 289 6.01 7.82 22.50
N ALA A 290 5.53 7.76 21.25
CA ALA A 290 5.32 6.50 20.53
C ALA A 290 6.61 5.82 20.05
N ARG A 291 7.71 6.58 19.87
CA ARG A 291 9.04 6.08 19.49
C ARG A 291 9.89 5.65 20.68
N ALA A 292 9.56 6.09 21.90
CA ALA A 292 10.26 5.67 23.10
C ALA A 292 10.10 4.15 23.31
N PRO A 293 11.18 3.40 23.62
CA PRO A 293 11.04 1.99 23.97
C PRO A 293 10.11 1.87 25.19
N PRO A 294 9.31 0.78 25.28
CA PRO A 294 8.50 0.56 26.48
C PRO A 294 9.43 0.59 27.69
N ALA A 295 9.01 1.32 28.74
CA ALA A 295 9.76 1.46 29.97
C ALA A 295 10.28 0.08 30.44
N PRO A 296 11.53 -0.01 30.93
CA PRO A 296 12.08 -1.27 31.41
C PRO A 296 11.09 -1.91 32.38
N ARG A 297 10.84 -3.21 32.20
CA ARG A 297 9.94 -3.96 33.07
C ARG A 297 10.36 -3.74 34.52
N PRO A 298 9.44 -3.44 35.45
CA PRO A 298 9.76 -3.53 36.86
C PRO A 298 10.28 -4.95 37.13
N THR A 299 11.48 -5.04 37.71
CA THR A 299 12.22 -6.28 37.98
C THR A 299 11.59 -7.15 39.07
N SER A 300 10.41 -6.79 39.59
CA SER A 300 9.70 -7.53 40.62
C SER A 300 8.32 -7.97 40.13
N TRP A 301 8.27 -9.10 39.44
CA TRP A 301 7.06 -9.94 39.46
C TRP A 301 7.19 -10.88 40.65
N SER A 302 6.80 -10.41 41.84
CA SER A 302 6.47 -11.30 42.94
C SER A 302 5.17 -12.00 42.58
N LEU A 303 5.27 -13.25 42.13
CA LEU A 303 4.11 -14.13 42.04
C LEU A 303 3.55 -14.29 43.46
N PRO A 304 2.26 -14.03 43.71
CA PRO A 304 1.64 -14.47 44.94
C PRO A 304 1.57 -16.00 44.90
N CYS A 305 2.35 -16.65 45.77
CA CYS A 305 2.10 -18.04 46.12
C CYS A 305 0.80 -18.08 46.92
N THR A 306 -0.24 -18.65 46.32
CA THR A 306 -1.40 -19.24 47.01
C THR A 306 -1.72 -20.55 46.34
#